data_AF-W7XEQ9-F1
#
_entry.id   AF-W7XEQ9-F1
#
_cell.length_a   1.000
_cell.length_b   1.000
_cell.length_c   1.000
_cell.angle_alpha   90.00
_cell.angle_beta   90.00
_cell.angle_gamma   90.00
#
_symmetry.space_group_name_H-M   'P 1'
#
loop_
_entity.id
_entity.type
_entity.pdbx_description
1 polymer ?
#
loop_
_entity_poly.entity_id
_entity_poly.type
_entity_poly.pdbx_seq_one_letter_code
_entity_poly.pdbx_strand_id
1 'polypeptide(L)'
;MIDTQQGRGILKIKLGFFFFFMLVDLILSTFVEPHFNPQNIHISNSDIQLIVVCVVQIAINLILNVMFLILMWQTVPLRYGMIFDLIKQFKLTIFLIIVQFALNTLERVLRIINPNEQYITYTSSVFYYYIIYYVKYIIYPFYYANLLQSSLKLALPVYYNVKKWDNNI
;
A
#
# COMPACT_ATOMS: atom_id res chain seq x y z
N MET A 1 2.23 -35.42 -4.13
CA MET A 1 3.22 -34.98 -3.11
C MET A 1 4.35 -34.12 -3.70
N ILE A 2 4.39 -33.89 -5.02
CA ILE A 2 5.40 -33.10 -5.73
C ILE A 2 4.99 -31.61 -5.86
N ASP A 3 3.69 -31.28 -5.75
CA ASP A 3 3.17 -29.91 -5.88
C ASP A 3 3.59 -28.94 -4.76
N THR A 4 3.97 -29.46 -3.59
CA THR A 4 4.29 -28.61 -2.42
C THR A 4 5.67 -27.96 -2.51
N GLN A 5 6.63 -28.54 -3.23
CA GLN A 5 7.96 -27.94 -3.39
C GLN A 5 8.00 -26.88 -4.50
N GLN A 6 7.41 -27.18 -5.65
CA GLN A 6 7.36 -26.23 -6.78
C GLN A 6 6.50 -25.00 -6.45
N GLY A 7 5.37 -25.18 -5.76
CA GLY A 7 4.54 -24.08 -5.27
C GLY A 7 5.26 -23.18 -4.24
N ARG A 8 6.14 -23.75 -3.41
CA ARG A 8 6.94 -23.00 -2.42
C ARG A 8 8.01 -22.13 -3.08
N GLY A 9 8.65 -22.60 -4.14
CA GLY A 9 9.62 -21.80 -4.91
C GLY A 9 8.97 -20.56 -5.52
N ILE A 10 7.83 -20.75 -6.19
CA ILE A 10 7.04 -19.67 -6.78
C ILE A 10 6.57 -18.66 -5.72
N LEU A 11 6.12 -19.15 -4.56
CA LEU A 11 5.70 -18.29 -3.46
C LEU A 11 6.84 -17.39 -2.97
N LYS A 12 8.04 -17.95 -2.73
CA LYS A 12 9.21 -17.17 -2.29
C LYS A 12 9.58 -16.07 -3.28
N ILE A 13 9.55 -16.37 -4.58
CA ILE A 13 9.84 -15.39 -5.63
C ILE A 13 8.82 -14.24 -5.59
N LYS A 14 7.52 -14.56 -5.48
CA LYS A 14 6.46 -13.54 -5.38
C LYS A 14 6.58 -12.68 -4.12
N LEU A 15 6.93 -13.30 -3.00
CA LEU A 15 7.16 -12.61 -1.73
C LEU A 15 8.38 -11.69 -1.81
N GLY A 16 9.44 -12.12 -2.50
CA GLY A 16 10.61 -11.29 -2.80
C GLY A 16 10.26 -10.07 -3.66
N PHE A 17 9.49 -10.26 -4.74
CA PHE A 17 8.97 -9.16 -5.55
C PHE A 17 8.10 -8.20 -4.74
N PHE A 18 7.23 -8.73 -3.89
CA PHE A 18 6.39 -7.92 -3.02
C PHE A 18 7.22 -7.04 -2.06
N PHE A 19 8.25 -7.60 -1.43
CA PHE A 19 9.15 -6.79 -0.59
C PHE A 19 9.96 -5.76 -1.36
N PHE A 20 10.38 -6.09 -2.60
CA PHE A 20 11.04 -5.13 -3.47
C PHE A 20 10.13 -3.93 -3.77
N PHE A 21 8.88 -4.17 -4.17
CA PHE A 21 7.91 -3.09 -4.39
C PHE A 21 7.60 -2.30 -3.11
N MET A 22 7.55 -2.97 -1.96
CA MET A 22 7.37 -2.32 -0.67
C MET A 22 8.51 -1.34 -0.35
N LEU A 23 9.76 -1.73 -0.61
CA LEU A 23 10.92 -0.86 -0.43
C LEU A 23 10.89 0.33 -1.40
N VAL A 24 10.57 0.07 -2.68
CA VAL A 24 10.45 1.13 -3.69
C VAL A 24 9.40 2.15 -3.28
N ASP A 25 8.22 1.69 -2.84
CA ASP A 25 7.13 2.55 -2.39
C ASP A 25 7.51 3.38 -1.16
N LEU A 26 8.22 2.77 -0.20
CA LEU A 26 8.70 3.45 1.01
C LEU A 26 9.77 4.51 0.70
N ILE A 27 10.71 4.21 -0.19
CA ILE A 27 11.73 5.15 -0.69
C ILE A 27 11.04 6.31 -1.41
N LEU A 28 10.19 6.03 -2.39
CA LEU A 28 9.52 7.06 -3.19
C LEU A 28 8.62 7.96 -2.35
N SER A 29 7.97 7.41 -1.31
CA SER A 29 7.16 8.21 -0.41
C SER A 29 8.02 9.15 0.46
N THR A 30 9.22 8.73 0.84
CA THR A 30 10.16 9.55 1.64
C THR A 30 10.78 10.68 0.81
N PHE A 31 11.17 10.43 -0.45
CA PHE A 31 11.89 11.41 -1.28
C PHE A 31 11.02 12.47 -1.94
N VAL A 32 9.72 12.22 -2.13
CA VAL A 32 8.81 13.18 -2.79
C VAL A 32 8.29 14.25 -1.84
N GLU A 33 8.54 14.13 -0.54
CA GLU A 33 8.04 15.05 0.49
C GLU A 33 8.94 16.28 0.77
N PRO A 34 10.29 16.20 0.81
CA PRO A 34 11.13 17.36 1.16
C PRO A 34 11.68 18.20 -0.01
N HIS A 35 11.43 17.86 -1.28
CA HIS A 35 12.08 18.55 -2.42
C HIS A 35 11.21 19.54 -3.22
N PHE A 36 9.94 19.69 -2.87
CA PHE A 36 9.11 20.74 -3.48
C PHE A 36 9.13 22.00 -2.62
N ASN A 37 10.30 22.63 -2.56
CA ASN A 37 10.42 24.00 -2.05
C ASN A 37 9.85 24.94 -3.13
N PRO A 38 8.73 25.65 -2.89
CA PRO A 38 8.03 26.39 -3.94
C PRO A 38 8.80 27.62 -4.46
N GLN A 39 9.93 27.96 -3.85
CA GLN A 39 10.54 29.28 -4.01
C GLN A 39 11.31 29.51 -5.32
N ASN A 40 11.53 28.50 -6.18
CA ASN A 40 12.41 28.67 -7.36
C ASN A 40 11.98 27.91 -8.64
N ILE A 41 10.70 27.63 -8.85
CA ILE A 41 10.30 26.84 -10.03
C ILE A 41 9.53 27.70 -11.05
N HIS A 42 10.20 28.01 -12.16
CA HIS A 42 9.62 28.64 -13.34
C HIS A 42 8.43 27.81 -13.87
N ILE A 43 7.29 28.48 -13.92
CA ILE A 43 5.95 27.96 -14.20
C ILE A 43 5.85 27.55 -15.69
N SER A 44 5.91 26.24 -15.96
CA SER A 44 5.27 25.58 -17.12
C SER A 44 5.60 24.08 -17.17
N ASN A 45 6.85 23.69 -16.90
CA ASN A 45 7.25 22.28 -16.84
C ASN A 45 7.10 21.64 -15.45
N SER A 46 6.98 22.47 -14.41
CA SER A 46 6.89 22.08 -13.00
C SER A 46 5.61 21.32 -12.66
N ASP A 47 4.49 21.76 -13.21
CA ASP A 47 3.17 21.28 -12.81
C ASP A 47 2.89 19.91 -13.44
N ILE A 48 3.35 19.72 -14.68
CA ILE A 48 3.32 18.43 -15.38
C ILE A 48 4.17 17.41 -14.62
N GLN A 49 5.37 17.80 -14.16
CA GLN A 49 6.21 16.91 -13.36
C GLN A 49 5.54 16.54 -12.03
N LEU A 50 4.89 17.48 -11.35
CA LEU A 50 4.16 17.22 -10.11
C LEU A 50 3.01 16.22 -10.33
N ILE A 51 2.21 16.42 -11.37
CA ILE A 51 1.10 15.51 -11.71
C ILE A 51 1.63 14.10 -12.01
N VAL A 52 2.69 13.99 -12.82
CA VAL A 52 3.30 12.70 -13.16
C VAL A 52 3.79 11.97 -11.91
N VAL A 53 4.50 12.66 -11.01
CA VAL A 53 4.98 12.06 -9.76
C VAL A 53 3.83 11.59 -8.89
N CYS A 54 2.77 12.39 -8.72
CA CYS A 54 1.59 12.02 -7.96
C CYS A 54 0.89 10.77 -8.54
N VAL A 55 0.72 10.72 -9.87
CA VAL A 55 0.08 9.58 -10.55
C VAL A 55 0.92 8.31 -10.42
N VAL A 56 2.23 8.40 -10.62
CA VAL A 56 3.15 7.25 -10.47
C VAL A 56 3.09 6.69 -9.05
N GLN A 57 3.03 7.54 -8.02
CA GLN A 57 2.93 7.08 -6.64
C GLN A 57 1.60 6.40 -6.32
N ILE A 58 0.47 6.95 -6.81
CA ILE A 58 -0.85 6.28 -6.65
C ILE A 58 -0.81 4.91 -7.35
N ALA A 59 -0.23 4.83 -8.54
CA ALA A 59 -0.11 3.59 -9.28
C ALA A 59 0.76 2.55 -8.54
N ILE A 60 1.91 2.95 -7.99
CA ILE A 60 2.78 2.05 -7.22
C ILE A 60 2.08 1.55 -5.96
N ASN A 61 1.39 2.43 -5.23
CA ASN A 61 0.63 2.04 -4.04
C ASN A 61 -0.48 1.05 -4.39
N LEU A 62 -1.20 1.29 -5.49
CA LEU A 62 -2.22 0.38 -5.99
C LEU A 62 -1.63 -0.98 -6.37
N ILE A 63 -0.50 -1.01 -7.09
CA ILE A 63 0.20 -2.25 -7.46
C ILE A 63 0.57 -3.04 -6.21
N LEU A 64 1.12 -2.38 -5.20
CA LEU A 64 1.52 -3.01 -3.94
C LEU A 64 0.33 -3.63 -3.19
N ASN A 65 -0.79 -2.90 -3.12
CA ASN A 65 -2.03 -3.43 -2.54
C ASN A 65 -2.57 -4.64 -3.32
N VAL A 66 -2.58 -4.57 -4.65
CA VAL A 66 -3.01 -5.67 -5.52
C VAL A 66 -2.10 -6.89 -5.35
N MET A 67 -0.78 -6.70 -5.27
CA MET A 67 0.17 -7.79 -5.03
C MET A 67 -0.10 -8.49 -3.70
N PHE A 68 -0.42 -7.75 -2.64
CA PHE A 68 -0.79 -8.34 -1.36
C PHE A 68 -2.08 -9.18 -1.47
N LEU A 69 -3.10 -8.68 -2.17
CA LEU A 69 -4.33 -9.43 -2.43
C LEU A 69 -4.08 -10.69 -3.26
N ILE A 70 -3.18 -10.64 -4.25
CA ILE A 70 -2.76 -11.82 -5.02
C ILE A 70 -2.06 -12.84 -4.12
N LEU A 71 -1.20 -12.41 -3.19
CA LEU A 71 -0.57 -13.29 -2.22
C LEU A 71 -1.60 -13.96 -1.32
N MET A 72 -2.61 -13.23 -0.84
CA MET A 72 -3.73 -13.80 -0.10
C MET A 72 -4.52 -14.81 -0.94
N TRP A 73 -4.77 -14.51 -2.22
CA TRP A 73 -5.53 -15.38 -3.13
C TRP A 73 -4.88 -16.75 -3.37
N GLN A 74 -3.56 -16.83 -3.20
CA GLN A 74 -2.84 -18.09 -3.39
C GLN A 74 -3.05 -19.09 -2.25
N THR A 75 -3.57 -18.64 -1.11
CA THR A 75 -3.75 -19.45 0.10
C THR A 75 -4.95 -20.40 0.01
N VAL A 76 -4.85 -21.53 0.72
CA VAL A 76 -5.89 -22.57 0.78
C VAL A 76 -7.25 -22.02 1.24
N PRO A 77 -7.38 -21.20 2.30
CA PRO A 77 -8.70 -20.76 2.77
C PRO A 77 -9.50 -20.05 1.68
N LEU A 78 -8.83 -19.27 0.81
CA LEU A 78 -9.51 -18.57 -0.26
C LEU A 78 -9.89 -19.50 -1.43
N ARG A 79 -9.10 -20.54 -1.70
CA ARG A 79 -9.44 -21.58 -2.69
C ARG A 79 -10.66 -22.42 -2.30
N TYR A 80 -10.86 -22.64 -1.01
CA TYR A 80 -11.99 -23.40 -0.47
C TYR A 80 -13.16 -22.51 -0.03
N GLY A 81 -13.15 -21.21 -0.39
CA GLY A 81 -14.26 -20.30 -0.08
C GLY A 81 -14.38 -19.87 1.38
N MET A 82 -13.38 -20.15 2.22
CA MET A 82 -13.28 -19.72 3.64
C MET A 82 -12.86 -18.25 3.76
N ILE A 83 -13.57 -17.36 3.04
CA ILE A 83 -13.26 -15.93 2.95
C ILE A 83 -13.41 -15.26 4.33
N PHE A 84 -14.42 -15.66 5.12
CA PHE A 84 -14.66 -15.08 6.44
C PHE A 84 -13.52 -15.33 7.43
N ASP A 85 -12.92 -16.51 7.44
CA ASP A 85 -11.79 -16.81 8.32
C ASP A 85 -10.54 -16.03 7.94
N LEU A 86 -10.36 -15.82 6.65
CA LEU A 86 -9.23 -15.06 6.12
C LEU A 86 -9.41 -13.56 6.41
N ILE A 87 -10.62 -13.02 6.23
CA ILE A 87 -10.96 -11.66 6.67
C ILE A 87 -10.78 -11.52 8.17
N LYS A 88 -11.21 -12.49 8.99
CA LYS A 88 -11.02 -12.44 10.45
C LYS A 88 -9.55 -12.38 10.84
N GLN A 89 -8.69 -13.12 10.14
CA GLN A 89 -7.26 -13.16 10.42
C GLN A 89 -6.47 -11.94 9.90
N PHE A 90 -6.93 -11.30 8.83
CA PHE A 90 -6.28 -10.16 8.20
C PHE A 90 -7.11 -8.87 8.26
N LYS A 91 -8.10 -8.80 9.16
CA LYS A 91 -9.06 -7.68 9.27
C LYS A 91 -8.35 -6.34 9.38
N LEU A 92 -7.33 -6.29 10.24
CA LEU A 92 -6.54 -5.08 10.46
C LEU A 92 -5.77 -4.67 9.21
N THR A 93 -5.16 -5.64 8.52
CA THR A 93 -4.39 -5.39 7.30
C THR A 93 -5.27 -4.90 6.16
N ILE A 94 -6.45 -5.52 5.96
CA ILE A 94 -7.42 -5.08 4.95
C ILE A 94 -7.93 -3.67 5.26
N PHE A 95 -8.26 -3.40 6.53
CA PHE A 95 -8.67 -2.07 6.97
C PHE A 95 -7.57 -1.02 6.70
N LEU A 96 -6.33 -1.31 7.08
CA LEU A 96 -5.20 -0.42 6.86
C LEU A 96 -4.90 -0.20 5.37
N ILE A 97 -5.04 -1.21 4.51
CA ILE A 97 -4.92 -1.07 3.05
C ILE A 97 -5.92 -0.05 2.51
N ILE A 98 -7.20 -0.17 2.90
CA ILE A 98 -8.24 0.75 2.43
C ILE A 98 -7.98 2.16 2.94
N VAL A 99 -7.69 2.31 4.23
CA VAL A 99 -7.43 3.61 4.85
C VAL A 99 -6.20 4.28 4.25
N GLN A 100 -5.10 3.53 4.10
CA GLN A 100 -3.86 4.05 3.52
C GLN A 100 -4.04 4.46 2.06
N PHE A 101 -4.73 3.65 1.26
CA PHE A 101 -5.02 3.98 -0.14
C PHE A 101 -5.90 5.23 -0.26
N ALA A 102 -6.94 5.35 0.58
CA ALA A 102 -7.81 6.52 0.61
C ALA A 102 -7.03 7.79 1.00
N LEU A 103 -6.22 7.73 2.06
CA LEU A 103 -5.42 8.87 2.52
C LEU A 103 -4.40 9.31 1.47
N ASN A 104 -3.68 8.37 0.87
CA ASN A 104 -2.68 8.66 -0.16
C ASN A 104 -3.34 9.27 -1.41
N THR A 105 -4.48 8.73 -1.83
CA THR A 105 -5.23 9.27 -2.98
C THR A 105 -5.78 10.66 -2.66
N LEU A 106 -6.40 10.87 -1.50
CA LEU A 106 -6.95 12.16 -1.11
C LEU A 106 -5.88 13.25 -0.98
N GLU A 107 -4.75 12.95 -0.33
CA GLU A 107 -3.63 13.89 -0.21
C GLU A 107 -3.12 14.32 -1.60
N ARG A 108 -2.94 13.36 -2.51
CA ARG A 108 -2.41 13.61 -3.85
C ARG A 108 -3.41 14.36 -4.73
N VAL A 109 -4.70 14.03 -4.64
CA VAL A 109 -5.77 14.76 -5.33
C VAL A 109 -5.84 16.20 -4.85
N LEU A 110 -5.78 16.43 -3.53
CA LEU A 110 -5.75 17.79 -2.97
C LEU A 110 -4.53 18.59 -3.47
N ARG A 111 -3.36 17.94 -3.58
CA ARG A 111 -2.15 18.57 -4.13
C ARG A 111 -2.28 18.92 -5.61
N ILE A 112 -2.96 18.10 -6.42
CA ILE A 112 -3.19 18.36 -7.85
C ILE A 112 -4.20 19.50 -8.04
N ILE A 113 -5.24 19.57 -7.21
CA ILE A 113 -6.28 20.62 -7.30
C ILE A 113 -5.71 21.98 -6.88
N ASN A 114 -4.78 22.00 -5.92
CA ASN A 114 -4.16 23.23 -5.40
C ASN A 114 -2.63 23.26 -5.62
N PRO A 115 -2.13 23.32 -6.86
CA PRO A 115 -0.70 23.31 -7.13
C PRO A 115 0.01 24.61 -6.72
N ASN A 116 -0.74 25.72 -6.59
CA ASN A 116 -0.23 27.09 -6.47
C ASN A 116 -0.51 27.76 -5.12
N GLU A 117 -0.86 27.04 -4.06
CA GLU A 117 -0.99 27.62 -2.71
C GLU A 117 0.40 27.91 -2.08
N GLN A 118 1.24 28.66 -2.82
CA GLN A 118 2.49 29.27 -2.35
C GLN A 118 2.22 30.47 -1.44
N TYR A 119 1.00 31.01 -1.47
CA TYR A 119 0.57 32.11 -0.62
C TYR A 119 -0.38 31.57 0.45
N ILE A 120 0.05 31.76 1.71
CA ILE A 120 -0.66 31.44 2.94
C ILE A 120 -1.91 32.33 3.04
N THR A 121 -2.88 32.08 2.17
CA THR A 121 -4.27 32.40 2.45
C THR A 121 -4.79 31.14 3.12
N TYR A 122 -5.23 31.25 4.37
CA TYR A 122 -5.84 30.16 5.13
C TYR A 122 -7.18 29.77 4.49
N THR A 123 -7.12 29.15 3.31
CA THR A 123 -8.26 28.49 2.69
C THR A 123 -8.47 27.18 3.43
N SER A 124 -9.73 26.77 3.60
CA SER A 124 -10.07 25.54 4.31
C SER A 124 -9.39 24.30 3.69
N SER A 125 -9.08 24.33 2.39
CA SER A 125 -8.34 23.28 1.67
C SER A 125 -6.94 23.01 2.22
N VAL A 126 -6.17 24.06 2.55
CA VAL A 126 -4.82 23.92 3.14
C VAL A 126 -4.90 23.23 4.50
N PHE A 127 -5.88 23.59 5.32
CA PHE A 127 -6.09 22.98 6.63
C PHE A 127 -6.43 21.49 6.53
N TYR A 128 -7.34 21.10 5.63
CA TYR A 128 -7.67 19.70 5.38
C TYR A 128 -6.47 18.90 4.86
N TYR A 129 -5.66 19.50 3.97
CA TYR A 129 -4.43 18.89 3.48
C TYR A 129 -3.48 18.56 4.63
N TYR A 130 -3.20 19.50 5.54
CA TYR A 130 -2.32 19.25 6.69
C TYR A 130 -2.86 18.16 7.62
N ILE A 131 -4.17 18.16 7.90
CA ILE A 131 -4.79 17.10 8.72
C ILE A 131 -4.56 15.73 8.06
N ILE A 132 -4.90 15.61 6.77
CA ILE A 132 -4.75 14.35 6.03
C ILE A 132 -3.28 13.92 6.01
N TYR A 133 -2.36 14.87 5.79
CA TYR A 133 -0.92 14.63 5.80
C TYR A 133 -0.44 14.06 7.14
N TYR A 134 -0.79 14.68 8.27
CA TYR A 134 -0.38 14.19 9.60
C TYR A 134 -1.02 12.86 9.96
N VAL A 135 -2.31 12.67 9.64
CA VAL A 135 -3.01 11.41 9.84
C VAL A 135 -2.34 10.30 9.04
N LYS A 136 -2.00 10.56 7.77
CA LYS A 136 -1.23 9.64 6.93
C LYS A 136 0.12 9.31 7.57
N TYR A 137 0.88 10.32 8.00
CA TYR A 137 2.20 10.14 8.58
C TYR A 137 2.18 9.24 9.83
N ILE A 138 1.13 9.37 10.65
CA ILE A 138 0.92 8.49 11.82
C ILE A 138 0.57 7.07 11.39
N ILE A 139 -0.31 6.90 10.41
CA ILE A 139 -0.78 5.58 9.95
C ILE A 139 0.31 4.82 9.18
N TYR A 140 1.18 5.54 8.47
CA TYR A 140 2.22 5.01 7.59
C TYR A 140 3.06 3.89 8.25
N PRO A 141 3.72 4.09 9.41
CA PRO A 141 4.49 3.03 10.06
C PRO A 141 3.64 1.82 10.44
N PHE A 142 2.41 2.03 10.93
CA PHE A 142 1.52 0.92 11.27
C PHE A 142 1.07 0.13 10.05
N TYR A 143 0.86 0.79 8.92
CA TYR A 143 0.54 0.15 7.65
C TYR A 143 1.67 -0.77 7.21
N TYR A 144 2.91 -0.28 7.03
CA TYR A 144 4.01 -1.13 6.58
C TYR A 144 4.36 -2.24 7.58
N ALA A 145 4.33 -1.96 8.88
CA ALA A 145 4.57 -2.97 9.90
C ALA A 145 3.54 -4.12 9.82
N ASN A 146 2.25 -3.80 9.72
CA ASN A 146 1.20 -4.81 9.58
C ASN A 146 1.27 -5.54 8.23
N LEU A 147 1.60 -4.83 7.15
CA LEU A 147 1.71 -5.40 5.83
C LEU A 147 2.86 -6.42 5.76
N LEU A 148 4.02 -6.09 6.34
CA LEU A 148 5.18 -6.96 6.46
C LEU A 148 4.90 -8.15 7.38
N GLN A 149 4.28 -7.91 8.55
CA GLN A 149 3.89 -9.00 9.45
C GLN A 149 2.91 -9.97 8.75
N SER A 150 1.95 -9.43 8.02
CA SER A 150 0.94 -10.21 7.31
C SER A 150 1.54 -10.98 6.14
N SER A 151 2.46 -10.40 5.39
CA SER A 151 3.12 -11.10 4.28
C SER A 151 3.99 -12.25 4.78
N LEU A 152 4.70 -12.07 5.90
CA LEU A 152 5.44 -13.14 6.57
C LEU A 152 4.51 -14.22 7.10
N LYS A 153 3.36 -13.84 7.66
CA LYS A 153 2.34 -14.79 8.11
C LYS A 153 1.79 -15.63 6.95
N LEU A 154 1.55 -15.01 5.80
CA LEU A 154 1.17 -15.68 4.55
C LEU A 154 2.25 -16.61 3.99
N ALA A 155 3.52 -16.48 4.43
CA ALA A 155 4.59 -17.41 4.06
C ALA A 155 4.55 -18.72 4.86
N LEU A 156 3.79 -18.76 5.96
CA LEU A 156 3.74 -19.94 6.83
C LEU A 156 3.05 -21.12 6.13
N PRO A 157 3.54 -22.36 6.35
CA PRO A 157 3.01 -23.56 5.71
C PRO A 157 1.55 -23.85 6.10
N VAL A 158 1.09 -23.29 7.22
CA VAL A 158 -0.29 -23.39 7.72
C VAL A 158 -1.32 -22.95 6.68
N TYR A 159 -1.02 -21.92 5.88
CA TYR A 159 -1.95 -21.39 4.87
C TYR A 159 -1.98 -22.19 3.56
N TYR A 160 -1.14 -23.22 3.44
CA TYR A 160 -1.03 -24.07 2.25
C TYR A 160 -1.29 -25.56 2.55
N ASN A 161 -1.60 -25.91 3.80
CA ASN A 161 -1.88 -27.28 4.21
C ASN A 161 -3.38 -27.50 4.40
N VAL A 162 -4.00 -28.21 3.46
CA VAL A 162 -5.45 -28.48 3.43
C VAL A 162 -5.93 -29.17 4.71
N LYS A 163 -5.17 -30.14 5.24
CA LYS A 163 -5.54 -30.94 6.43
C LYS A 163 -5.84 -30.11 7.69
N LYS A 164 -5.27 -28.91 7.80
CA LYS A 164 -5.51 -28.05 8.98
C LYS A 164 -6.83 -27.28 8.87
N TRP A 165 -7.29 -27.04 7.65
CA TRP A 165 -8.51 -26.29 7.37
C TRP A 165 -9.72 -27.22 7.26
N ASP A 166 -9.52 -28.47 6.81
CA ASP A 166 -10.55 -29.52 6.82
C ASP A 166 -11.06 -29.84 8.23
N ASN A 167 -10.23 -29.72 9.28
CA ASN A 167 -10.65 -30.00 10.67
C ASN A 167 -11.51 -28.88 11.31
N ASN A 168 -11.72 -27.76 10.60
CA ASN A 168 -12.54 -26.63 11.05
C ASN A 168 -13.83 -26.45 10.21
N ILE A 169 -14.08 -27.36 9.26
CA ILE A 169 -15.33 -27.49 8.50
C ILE A 169 -16.18 -28.57 9.18
#